data_AF-A0A7Y2ELR9-F1
#
_entry.id   AF-A0A7Y2ELR9-F1
#
_cell.length_a   1.000
_cell.length_b   1.000
_cell.length_c   1.000
_cell.angle_alpha   90.00
_cell.angle_beta   90.00
_cell.angle_gamma   90.00
#
_symmetry.space_group_name_H-M   'P 1'
#
loop_
_entity.id
_entity.type
_entity.pdbx_description
1 polymer ?
#
loop_
_entity_poly.entity_id
_entity_poly.type
_entity_poly.pdbx_seq_one_letter_code
_entity_poly.pdbx_strand_id
1 'polypeptide(L)'
;MNGMAADDLDAMMLDGLVDSVLPALEGVAKEHVLEGSAHHDGGDRLLDILLRVGPYGDKFAAGGTGLNLDRVKAEPHGVDLGPLQAGILPELLNTEGSRIRLLHPLLEADIARLESSLAEPVPEMVLIGRRHIRDMNSWLHNLKNYARGSNRCTLYMHPEDAANRGIADGDDAQISSVVGSLQVPVEYHDGMMPGVVSLPHGFGHRYPGTRQ
;
A
#
# COMPACT_ATOMS: atom_id res chain seq x y z
N MET A 1 15.30 1.49 17.70
CA MET A 1 14.51 2.25 18.70
C MET A 1 14.70 1.55 20.05
N ASN A 2 15.05 2.30 21.10
CA ASN A 2 15.12 1.90 22.52
C ASN A 2 16.17 0.89 23.04
N GLY A 3 17.10 0.37 22.24
CA GLY A 3 18.19 -0.48 22.76
C GLY A 3 17.76 -1.87 23.27
N MET A 4 16.53 -2.29 22.97
CA MET A 4 16.09 -3.67 23.15
C MET A 4 16.85 -4.59 22.19
N ALA A 5 17.19 -5.79 22.65
CA ALA A 5 17.69 -6.83 21.76
C ALA A 5 16.57 -7.30 20.82
N ALA A 6 16.93 -7.85 19.67
CA ALA A 6 15.97 -8.37 18.70
C ALA A 6 15.06 -9.45 19.34
N ASP A 7 15.66 -10.35 20.12
CA ASP A 7 14.92 -11.43 20.81
C ASP A 7 13.90 -10.90 21.81
N ASP A 8 14.22 -9.82 22.54
CA ASP A 8 13.30 -9.19 23.49
C ASP A 8 12.12 -8.52 22.76
N LEU A 9 12.39 -7.90 21.60
CA LEU A 9 11.36 -7.31 20.75
C LEU A 9 10.44 -8.38 20.18
N ASP A 10 11.00 -9.49 19.68
CA ASP A 10 10.24 -10.60 19.13
C ASP A 10 9.37 -11.28 20.19
N ALA A 11 9.90 -11.50 21.40
CA ALA A 11 9.13 -12.03 22.53
C ALA A 11 7.98 -11.10 22.91
N MET A 12 8.22 -9.78 22.97
CA MET A 12 7.19 -8.79 23.27
C MET A 12 6.11 -8.74 22.18
N MET A 13 6.50 -8.80 20.90
CA MET A 13 5.55 -8.84 19.78
C MET A 13 4.69 -10.10 19.81
N LEU A 14 5.31 -11.26 20.07
CA LEU A 14 4.61 -12.54 20.20
C LEU A 14 3.61 -12.50 21.35
N ASP A 15 4.04 -12.06 22.53
CA ASP A 15 3.18 -12.02 23.72
C ASP A 15 1.98 -11.09 23.52
N GLY A 16 2.23 -9.89 22.99
CA GLY A 16 1.18 -8.92 22.67
C GLY A 16 0.23 -9.42 21.57
N LEU A 17 0.75 -10.13 20.56
CA LEU A 17 -0.08 -10.76 19.54
C LEU A 17 -1.00 -11.82 20.17
N VAL A 18 -0.46 -12.74 20.97
CA VAL A 18 -1.24 -13.81 21.60
C VAL A 18 -2.34 -13.22 22.48
N ASP A 19 -2.03 -12.21 23.30
CA ASP A 19 -3.03 -11.53 24.13
C ASP A 19 -4.15 -10.89 23.30
N SER A 20 -3.82 -10.34 22.12
CA SER A 20 -4.81 -9.74 21.23
C SER A 20 -5.76 -10.75 20.58
N VAL A 21 -5.30 -12.01 20.38
CA VAL A 21 -6.07 -13.04 19.67
C VAL A 21 -6.78 -14.03 20.58
N LEU A 22 -6.35 -14.17 21.84
CA LEU A 22 -6.96 -15.06 22.82
C LEU A 22 -8.49 -14.92 22.96
N PRO A 23 -9.08 -13.71 22.93
CA PRO A 23 -10.54 -13.57 22.98
C PRO A 23 -11.29 -14.28 21.84
N ALA A 24 -10.63 -14.57 20.71
CA ALA A 24 -11.20 -15.28 19.58
C ALA A 24 -11.03 -16.82 19.67
N LEU A 25 -10.34 -17.32 20.71
CA LEU A 25 -10.08 -18.75 20.94
C LEU A 25 -10.77 -19.19 22.24
N GLU A 26 -12.09 -19.36 22.20
CA GLU A 26 -12.87 -19.77 23.37
C GLU A 26 -12.32 -21.06 24.01
N GLY A 27 -11.99 -20.99 25.30
CA GLY A 27 -11.51 -22.13 26.08
C GLY A 27 -10.06 -22.54 25.83
N VAL A 28 -9.30 -21.79 25.03
CA VAL A 28 -7.88 -22.05 24.77
C VAL A 28 -7.00 -21.21 25.70
N ALA A 29 -6.08 -21.86 26.41
CA ALA A 29 -5.11 -21.17 27.28
C ALA A 29 -3.98 -20.53 26.47
N LYS A 30 -3.41 -19.44 26.98
CA LYS A 30 -2.25 -18.74 26.39
C LYS A 30 -1.08 -19.68 26.15
N GLU A 31 -0.80 -20.52 27.13
CA GLU A 31 0.28 -21.50 27.11
C GLU A 31 0.09 -22.49 25.96
N HIS A 32 -1.15 -22.92 25.70
CA HIS A 32 -1.47 -23.85 24.61
C HIS A 32 -1.23 -23.21 23.23
N VAL A 33 -1.50 -21.91 23.07
CA VAL A 33 -1.19 -21.17 21.83
C VAL A 33 0.32 -21.05 21.65
N LEU A 34 1.04 -20.70 22.71
CA LEU A 34 2.49 -20.56 22.69
C LEU A 34 3.17 -21.89 22.38
N GLU A 35 2.82 -22.97 23.08
CA GLU A 35 3.36 -24.31 22.85
C GLU A 35 2.97 -24.85 21.48
N GLY A 36 1.70 -24.68 21.10
CA GLY A 36 1.15 -25.15 19.83
C GLY A 36 1.75 -24.48 18.60
N SER A 37 2.40 -23.32 18.75
CA SER A 37 3.09 -22.58 17.68
C SER A 37 4.62 -22.62 17.80
N ALA A 38 5.18 -23.23 18.85
CA ALA A 38 6.62 -23.19 19.16
C ALA A 38 7.52 -23.91 18.15
N HIS A 39 6.95 -24.66 17.20
CA HIS A 39 7.66 -25.31 16.10
C HIS A 39 8.04 -24.33 14.96
N HIS A 40 7.56 -23.09 15.02
CA HIS A 40 7.97 -21.99 14.16
C HIS A 40 8.69 -20.90 14.97
N ASP A 41 9.48 -20.08 14.28
CA ASP A 41 10.22 -18.94 14.83
C ASP A 41 9.87 -17.63 14.12
N GLY A 42 10.24 -16.51 14.75
CA GLY A 42 10.09 -15.15 14.20
C GLY A 42 8.73 -14.88 13.56
N GLY A 43 8.75 -14.34 12.34
CA GLY A 43 7.55 -13.99 11.59
C GLY A 43 6.68 -15.19 11.20
N ASP A 44 7.27 -16.36 10.98
CA ASP A 44 6.52 -17.58 10.64
C ASP A 44 5.65 -18.01 11.82
N ARG A 45 6.15 -17.88 13.05
CA ARG A 45 5.35 -18.16 14.25
C ARG A 45 4.15 -17.23 14.39
N LEU A 46 4.36 -15.93 14.15
CA LEU A 46 3.27 -14.94 14.19
C LEU A 46 2.22 -15.25 13.11
N LEU A 47 2.68 -15.62 11.90
CA LEU A 47 1.81 -15.97 10.79
C LEU A 47 1.01 -17.26 11.06
N ASP A 48 1.63 -18.28 11.64
CA ASP A 48 0.94 -19.51 12.03
C ASP A 48 -0.19 -19.23 13.03
N ILE A 49 0.08 -18.47 14.09
CA ILE A 49 -0.94 -18.08 15.08
C ILE A 49 -2.11 -17.35 14.40
N LEU A 50 -1.81 -16.37 13.53
CA LEU A 50 -2.84 -15.61 12.81
C LEU A 50 -3.68 -16.49 11.87
N LEU A 51 -3.05 -17.44 11.15
CA LEU A 51 -3.77 -18.39 10.29
C LEU A 51 -4.71 -19.29 11.09
N ARG A 52 -4.22 -19.82 12.21
CA ARG A 52 -4.94 -20.75 13.08
C ARG A 52 -6.09 -20.08 13.85
N VAL A 53 -5.92 -18.81 14.23
CA VAL A 53 -7.00 -17.99 14.83
C VAL A 53 -8.00 -17.54 13.76
N GLY A 54 -7.61 -17.45 12.50
CA GLY A 54 -8.47 -17.00 11.40
C GLY A 54 -9.75 -17.82 11.23
N PRO A 55 -10.72 -17.35 10.42
CA PRO A 55 -12.02 -17.99 10.23
C PRO A 55 -11.93 -19.43 9.70
N TYR A 56 -10.87 -19.76 8.97
CA TYR A 56 -10.61 -21.10 8.42
C TYR A 56 -9.52 -21.86 9.19
N GLY A 57 -8.99 -21.29 10.27
CA GLY A 57 -7.93 -21.86 11.07
C GLY A 57 -8.42 -23.03 11.92
N ASP A 58 -7.48 -23.86 12.40
CA ASP A 58 -7.79 -25.00 13.26
C ASP A 58 -8.15 -24.62 14.71
N LYS A 59 -8.06 -23.32 15.06
CA LYS A 59 -8.33 -22.75 16.39
C LYS A 59 -7.53 -23.41 17.51
N PHE A 60 -6.35 -23.97 17.20
CA PHE A 60 -5.56 -24.77 18.14
C PHE A 60 -6.30 -26.01 18.71
N ALA A 61 -7.38 -26.44 18.06
CA ALA A 61 -8.15 -27.62 18.47
C ALA A 61 -7.37 -28.91 18.16
N ALA A 62 -7.39 -29.86 19.09
CA ALA A 62 -6.74 -31.16 18.91
C ALA A 62 -7.35 -31.91 17.72
N GLY A 63 -6.53 -32.26 16.73
CA GLY A 63 -6.98 -32.94 15.50
C GLY A 63 -7.80 -32.07 14.54
N GLY A 64 -7.76 -30.74 14.70
CA GLY A 64 -8.47 -29.81 13.83
C GLY A 64 -7.98 -29.88 12.37
N THR A 65 -8.91 -29.88 11.43
CA THR A 65 -8.62 -29.89 9.98
C THR A 65 -8.64 -28.48 9.38
N GLY A 66 -8.36 -27.45 10.18
CA GLY A 66 -8.30 -26.06 9.72
C GLY A 66 -6.96 -25.72 9.07
N LEU A 67 -6.75 -24.44 8.77
CA LEU A 67 -5.48 -23.90 8.30
C LEU A 67 -4.49 -23.73 9.46
N ASN A 68 -3.24 -24.07 9.17
CA ASN A 68 -2.03 -23.69 9.90
C ASN A 68 -0.92 -23.44 8.86
N LEU A 69 0.22 -22.90 9.28
CA LEU A 69 1.28 -22.52 8.35
C LEU A 69 1.87 -23.73 7.61
N ASP A 70 2.05 -24.87 8.29
CA ASP A 70 2.56 -26.10 7.68
C ASP A 70 1.68 -26.58 6.53
N ARG A 71 0.36 -26.56 6.70
CA ARG A 71 -0.59 -26.95 5.65
C ARG A 71 -0.55 -25.99 4.46
N VAL A 72 -0.43 -24.68 4.71
CA VAL A 72 -0.28 -23.70 3.63
C VAL A 72 1.02 -23.92 2.87
N LYS A 73 2.13 -24.18 3.58
CA LYS A 73 3.44 -24.47 2.96
C LYS A 73 3.44 -25.78 2.17
N ALA A 74 2.65 -26.77 2.57
CA ALA A 74 2.52 -28.04 1.87
C ALA A 74 1.77 -27.93 0.53
N GLU A 75 1.04 -26.85 0.29
CA GLU A 75 0.20 -26.63 -0.90
C GLU A 75 0.79 -25.52 -1.80
N PRO A 76 1.80 -25.82 -2.64
CA PRO A 76 2.53 -24.82 -3.44
C PRO A 76 1.66 -24.10 -4.48
N HIS A 77 0.47 -24.64 -4.77
CA HIS A 77 -0.50 -24.06 -5.68
C HIS A 77 -1.66 -23.33 -4.97
N GLY A 78 -1.58 -23.19 -3.65
CA GLY A 78 -2.61 -22.58 -2.82
C GLY A 78 -3.68 -23.56 -2.35
N VAL A 79 -4.44 -23.14 -1.34
CA VAL A 79 -5.55 -23.90 -0.76
C VAL A 79 -6.87 -23.31 -1.24
N ASP A 80 -7.70 -24.12 -1.89
CA ASP A 80 -9.07 -23.73 -2.22
C ASP A 80 -9.96 -23.87 -0.97
N LEU A 81 -10.53 -22.75 -0.52
CA LEU A 81 -11.43 -22.67 0.64
C LEU A 81 -12.90 -22.80 0.24
N GLY A 82 -13.16 -23.07 -1.04
CA GLY A 82 -14.49 -23.19 -1.59
C GLY A 82 -15.09 -21.84 -2.00
N PRO A 83 -16.34 -21.86 -2.50
CA PRO A 83 -17.03 -20.65 -2.94
C PRO A 83 -17.34 -19.70 -1.77
N LEU A 84 -17.51 -18.41 -2.08
CA LEU A 84 -17.94 -17.41 -1.11
C LEU A 84 -19.28 -17.80 -0.48
N GLN A 85 -19.35 -17.77 0.85
CA GLN A 85 -20.55 -18.08 1.61
C GLN A 85 -21.34 -16.80 1.92
N ALA A 86 -22.67 -16.87 1.75
CA ALA A 86 -23.59 -15.80 2.17
C ALA A 86 -23.81 -15.83 3.71
N GLY A 87 -24.43 -14.77 4.26
CA GLY A 87 -24.77 -14.72 5.69
C GLY A 87 -23.65 -14.24 6.62
N ILE A 88 -22.66 -13.52 6.07
CA ILE A 88 -21.62 -12.82 6.86
C ILE A 88 -22.13 -11.45 7.36
N LEU A 89 -23.11 -10.89 6.65
CA LEU A 89 -23.77 -9.65 7.00
C LEU A 89 -25.15 -9.97 7.61
N PRO A 90 -25.54 -9.25 8.67
CA PRO A 90 -24.89 -8.06 9.20
C PRO A 90 -23.77 -8.31 10.24
N GLU A 91 -23.49 -9.54 10.64
CA GLU A 91 -22.66 -9.91 11.79
C GLU A 91 -21.22 -9.35 11.74
N LEU A 92 -20.62 -9.25 10.56
CA LEU A 92 -19.28 -8.68 10.37
C LEU A 92 -19.24 -7.14 10.50
N LEU A 93 -20.38 -6.47 10.42
CA LEU A 93 -20.43 -5.01 10.46
C LEU A 93 -20.20 -4.52 11.90
N ASN A 94 -19.00 -3.98 12.14
CA ASN A 94 -18.66 -3.29 13.38
C ASN A 94 -19.21 -1.85 13.44
N THR A 95 -20.42 -1.65 12.93
CA THR A 95 -21.16 -0.40 12.96
C THR A 95 -22.36 -0.53 13.90
N GLU A 96 -22.86 0.60 14.39
CA GLU A 96 -24.06 0.61 15.23
C GLU A 96 -25.24 -0.10 14.54
N GLY A 97 -25.89 -1.02 15.26
CA GLY A 97 -26.99 -1.83 14.73
C GLY A 97 -26.60 -2.79 13.62
N SER A 98 -25.29 -2.99 13.37
CA SER A 98 -24.76 -3.81 12.28
C SER A 98 -25.38 -3.40 10.94
N ARG A 99 -25.34 -2.10 10.64
CA ARG A 99 -25.87 -1.50 9.40
C ARG A 99 -24.79 -0.77 8.64
N ILE A 100 -24.83 -0.83 7.31
CA ILE A 100 -23.94 -0.03 6.47
C ILE A 100 -24.31 1.44 6.66
N ARG A 101 -23.37 2.25 7.18
CA ARG A 101 -23.52 3.70 7.27
C ARG A 101 -23.32 4.31 5.89
N LEU A 102 -24.41 4.57 5.18
CA LEU A 102 -24.39 5.18 3.85
C LEU A 102 -23.78 6.59 3.86
N LEU A 103 -23.96 7.32 4.96
CA LEU A 103 -23.33 8.61 5.19
C LEU A 103 -22.71 8.61 6.59
N HIS A 104 -21.39 8.75 6.66
CA HIS A 104 -20.65 8.83 7.93
C HIS A 104 -20.58 10.30 8.38
N PRO A 105 -20.72 10.63 9.67
CA PRO A 105 -20.68 12.02 10.15
C PRO A 105 -19.42 12.80 9.72
N LEU A 106 -18.27 12.13 9.65
CA LEU A 106 -17.03 12.72 9.12
C LEU A 106 -17.14 13.15 7.65
N LEU A 107 -17.85 12.39 6.82
CA LEU A 107 -18.07 12.74 5.43
C LEU A 107 -19.12 13.85 5.32
N GLU A 108 -20.21 13.75 6.09
CA GLU A 108 -21.27 14.77 6.13
C GLU A 108 -20.72 16.14 6.53
N ALA A 109 -19.90 16.20 7.58
CA ALA A 109 -19.27 17.43 8.04
C ALA A 109 -18.31 18.04 7.00
N ASP A 110 -17.75 17.24 6.09
CA ASP A 110 -16.79 17.68 5.08
C ASP A 110 -17.46 18.14 3.76
N ILE A 111 -18.76 17.88 3.57
CA ILE A 111 -19.49 18.26 2.35
C ILE A 111 -19.36 19.76 2.07
N ALA A 112 -19.53 20.61 3.08
CA ALA A 112 -19.45 22.07 2.91
C ALA A 112 -18.04 22.53 2.45
N ARG A 113 -16.98 21.86 2.94
CA ARG A 113 -15.60 22.13 2.48
C ARG A 113 -15.43 21.68 1.03
N LEU A 114 -15.95 20.50 0.67
CA LEU A 114 -15.92 19.99 -0.70
C LEU A 114 -16.65 20.94 -1.66
N GLU A 115 -17.87 21.36 -1.33
CA GLU A 115 -18.64 22.33 -2.13
C GLU A 115 -17.88 23.64 -2.33
N SER A 116 -17.27 24.17 -1.26
CA SER A 116 -16.46 25.38 -1.34
C SER A 116 -15.25 25.20 -2.27
N SER A 117 -14.60 24.03 -2.23
CA SER A 117 -13.44 23.74 -3.09
C SER A 117 -13.79 23.66 -4.58
N LEU A 118 -15.04 23.36 -4.94
CA LEU A 118 -15.48 23.34 -6.35
C LEU A 118 -15.57 24.75 -6.95
N ALA A 119 -15.67 25.79 -6.12
CA ALA A 119 -15.67 27.19 -6.55
C ALA A 119 -14.26 27.79 -6.63
N GLU A 120 -13.22 27.06 -6.19
CA GLU A 120 -11.84 27.55 -6.27
C GLU A 120 -11.38 27.61 -7.74
N PRO A 121 -10.65 28.67 -8.13
CA PRO A 121 -10.12 28.78 -9.47
C PRO A 121 -9.11 27.66 -9.73
N VAL A 122 -9.27 26.97 -10.86
CA VAL A 122 -8.30 25.97 -11.31
C VAL A 122 -6.99 26.68 -11.65
N PRO A 123 -5.83 26.23 -11.12
CA PRO A 123 -4.53 26.79 -11.48
C PRO A 123 -4.29 26.70 -12.99
N GLU A 124 -3.50 27.64 -13.52
CA GLU A 124 -3.13 27.65 -14.94
C GLU A 124 -2.47 26.33 -15.39
N MET A 125 -1.69 25.72 -14.49
CA MET A 125 -1.08 24.40 -14.70
C MET A 125 -1.29 23.51 -13.47
N VAL A 126 -1.75 22.29 -13.72
CA VAL A 126 -1.90 21.24 -12.70
C VAL A 126 -0.90 20.13 -12.95
N LEU A 127 -0.12 19.78 -11.92
CA LEU A 127 0.81 18.67 -11.96
C LEU A 127 0.14 17.37 -11.50
N ILE A 128 0.19 16.34 -12.33
CA ILE A 128 -0.24 14.98 -12.00
C ILE A 128 0.95 14.01 -11.97
N GLY A 129 0.84 12.97 -11.14
CA GLY A 129 1.82 11.87 -11.13
C GLY A 129 1.52 10.86 -12.24
N ARG A 130 2.57 10.22 -12.78
CA ARG A 130 2.41 9.00 -13.58
C ARG A 130 3.25 7.84 -13.05
N ARG A 131 2.86 6.63 -13.42
CA ARG A 131 3.58 5.38 -13.16
C ARG A 131 4.10 4.82 -14.48
N HIS A 132 5.24 4.16 -14.41
CA HIS A 132 5.82 3.44 -15.54
C HIS A 132 5.94 1.96 -15.16
N ILE A 133 5.62 1.06 -16.08
CA ILE A 133 5.63 -0.40 -15.86
C ILE A 133 6.98 -0.99 -15.40
N ARG A 134 8.05 -0.20 -15.48
CA ARG A 134 9.42 -0.61 -15.15
C ARG A 134 9.88 -0.10 -13.80
N ASP A 135 9.05 0.70 -13.16
CA ASP A 135 9.38 1.42 -11.93
C ASP A 135 8.38 0.97 -10.86
N MET A 136 8.88 0.68 -9.65
CA MET A 136 8.05 0.35 -8.50
C MET A 136 8.21 1.44 -7.46
N ASN A 137 7.42 2.51 -7.60
CA ASN A 137 7.67 3.78 -6.93
C ASN A 137 9.12 4.23 -7.21
N SER A 138 9.95 4.36 -6.17
CA SER A 138 11.36 4.73 -6.31
C SER A 138 12.33 3.55 -6.51
N TRP A 139 11.82 2.32 -6.60
CA TRP A 139 12.63 1.10 -6.74
C TRP A 139 12.84 0.73 -8.21
N LEU A 140 13.79 -0.19 -8.42
CA LEU A 140 14.18 -0.79 -9.72
C LEU A 140 15.02 0.13 -10.63
N HIS A 141 15.19 1.42 -10.30
CA HIS A 141 15.98 2.36 -11.11
C HIS A 141 17.48 2.03 -11.17
N ASN A 142 18.00 1.21 -10.26
CA ASN A 142 19.38 0.72 -10.26
C ASN A 142 19.54 -0.65 -10.96
N LEU A 143 18.45 -1.34 -11.28
CA LEU A 143 18.48 -2.65 -11.93
C LEU A 143 18.59 -2.47 -13.45
N LYS A 144 19.67 -2.95 -14.05
CA LYS A 144 20.01 -2.75 -15.47
C LYS A 144 18.85 -3.05 -16.43
N ASN A 145 18.10 -4.14 -16.21
CA ASN A 145 16.99 -4.54 -17.08
C ASN A 145 15.83 -3.54 -17.08
N TYR A 146 15.65 -2.83 -15.98
CA TYR A 146 14.59 -1.83 -15.79
C TYR A 146 15.08 -0.41 -16.13
N ALA A 147 16.35 -0.09 -15.83
CA ALA A 147 16.93 1.22 -16.06
C ALA A 147 17.23 1.54 -17.54
N ARG A 148 17.58 0.54 -18.37
CA ARG A 148 17.99 0.72 -19.78
C ARG A 148 16.98 1.50 -20.65
N GLY A 149 17.43 2.09 -21.76
CA GLY A 149 16.59 2.79 -22.74
C GLY A 149 16.62 4.31 -22.58
N SER A 150 15.61 5.00 -23.12
CA SER A 150 15.48 6.46 -23.03
C SER A 150 15.23 6.93 -21.59
N ASN A 151 15.61 8.19 -21.32
CA ASN A 151 15.22 8.87 -20.09
C ASN A 151 13.70 8.83 -19.96
N ARG A 152 13.22 8.40 -18.79
CA ARG A 152 11.79 8.35 -18.47
C ARG A 152 11.35 9.46 -17.53
N CYS A 153 12.31 10.16 -16.91
CA CYS A 153 12.06 11.29 -16.02
C CYS A 153 11.89 12.58 -16.84
N THR A 154 10.80 12.62 -17.61
CA THR A 154 10.41 13.74 -18.47
C THR A 154 9.08 14.35 -17.99
N LEU A 155 8.86 15.63 -18.24
CA LEU A 155 7.58 16.29 -18.01
C LEU A 155 6.71 16.13 -19.26
N TYR A 156 5.63 15.36 -19.16
CA TYR A 156 4.66 15.29 -20.25
C TYR A 156 3.87 16.59 -20.28
N MET A 157 3.86 17.25 -21.43
CA MET A 157 3.17 18.51 -21.65
C MET A 157 2.43 18.48 -23.00
N HIS A 158 1.24 19.06 -23.05
CA HIS A 158 0.53 19.22 -24.31
C HIS A 158 1.30 20.20 -25.22
N PRO A 159 1.44 19.94 -26.54
CA PRO A 159 2.22 20.80 -27.44
C PRO A 159 1.77 22.27 -27.46
N GLU A 160 0.46 22.54 -27.33
CA GLU A 160 -0.05 23.92 -27.27
C GLU A 160 0.38 24.65 -26.00
N ASP A 161 0.41 23.96 -24.85
CA ASP A 161 0.90 24.54 -23.60
C ASP A 161 2.37 24.88 -23.66
N ALA A 162 3.16 24.02 -24.32
CA ALA A 162 4.57 24.23 -24.54
C ALA A 162 4.81 25.40 -25.50
N ALA A 163 4.09 25.46 -26.61
CA ALA A 163 4.16 26.55 -27.58
C ALA A 163 3.79 27.91 -26.95
N ASN A 164 2.73 27.97 -26.16
CA ASN A 164 2.30 29.17 -25.43
C ASN A 164 3.37 29.67 -24.44
N ARG A 165 4.29 28.79 -24.02
CA ARG A 165 5.38 29.08 -23.08
C ARG A 165 6.76 29.18 -23.75
N GLY A 166 6.83 29.01 -25.08
CA GLY A 166 8.09 29.05 -25.82
C GLY A 166 9.03 27.90 -25.49
N ILE A 167 8.51 26.74 -25.08
CA ILE A 167 9.27 25.55 -24.71
C ILE A 167 9.23 24.54 -25.85
N ALA A 168 10.39 24.14 -26.39
CA ALA A 168 10.45 23.11 -27.42
C ALA A 168 10.41 21.70 -26.81
N ASP A 169 10.10 20.69 -27.63
CA ASP A 169 10.19 19.29 -27.21
C ASP A 169 11.65 18.93 -26.89
N GLY A 170 11.88 18.31 -25.73
CA GLY A 170 13.21 18.01 -25.21
C GLY A 170 13.91 19.14 -24.44
N ASP A 171 13.36 20.36 -24.41
CA ASP A 171 13.92 21.45 -23.60
C ASP A 171 13.74 21.18 -22.11
N ASP A 172 14.65 21.70 -21.29
CA ASP A 172 14.47 21.69 -19.84
C ASP A 172 13.46 22.76 -19.41
N ALA A 173 12.46 22.37 -18.62
CA ALA A 173 11.52 23.27 -17.97
C ALA A 173 11.72 23.22 -16.45
N GLN A 174 11.60 24.39 -15.80
CA GLN A 174 11.52 24.46 -14.35
C GLN A 174 10.06 24.35 -13.90
N ILE A 175 9.78 23.35 -13.07
CA ILE A 175 8.50 23.19 -12.38
C ILE A 175 8.67 23.74 -10.96
N SER A 176 7.75 24.58 -10.52
CA SER A 176 7.77 25.22 -9.20
C SER A 176 6.43 25.09 -8.50
N SER A 177 6.47 24.90 -7.19
CA SER A 177 5.31 24.89 -6.28
C SER A 177 5.69 25.59 -4.97
N VAL A 178 4.73 25.71 -4.05
CA VAL A 178 4.98 26.31 -2.72
C VAL A 178 6.00 25.54 -1.88
N VAL A 179 6.26 24.26 -2.18
CA VAL A 179 7.20 23.41 -1.43
C VAL A 179 8.57 23.29 -2.09
N GLY A 180 8.75 23.78 -3.31
CA GLY A 180 10.03 23.71 -4.01
C GLY A 180 9.94 23.69 -5.53
N SER A 181 11.10 23.56 -6.15
CA SER A 181 11.28 23.59 -7.61
C SER A 181 12.26 22.52 -8.08
N LEU A 182 12.08 22.06 -9.33
CA LEU A 182 12.98 21.14 -10.01
C LEU A 182 13.03 21.43 -11.52
N GLN A 183 14.15 21.10 -12.17
CA GLN A 183 14.30 21.17 -13.62
C GLN A 183 14.24 19.78 -14.21
N VAL A 184 13.45 19.61 -15.28
CA VAL A 184 13.28 18.34 -15.99
C VAL A 184 13.08 18.59 -17.48
N PRO A 185 13.52 17.66 -18.34
CA PRO A 185 13.26 17.74 -19.77
C PRO A 185 11.77 17.57 -20.05
N VAL A 186 11.25 18.34 -20.99
CA VAL A 186 9.87 18.25 -21.49
C VAL A 186 9.78 17.20 -22.58
N GLU A 187 8.69 16.45 -22.57
CA GLU A 187 8.31 15.51 -23.62
C GLU A 187 6.89 15.87 -24.06
N TYR A 188 6.73 16.17 -25.33
CA TYR A 188 5.43 16.47 -25.91
C TYR A 188 4.53 15.23 -25.87
N HIS A 189 3.30 15.42 -25.40
CA HIS A 189 2.33 14.34 -25.32
C HIS A 189 0.93 14.89 -25.56
N ASP A 190 0.39 14.64 -26.76
CA ASP A 190 -0.94 15.11 -27.19
C ASP A 190 -2.11 14.46 -26.43
N GLY A 191 -1.88 13.31 -25.81
CA GLY A 191 -2.83 12.72 -24.85
C GLY A 191 -2.94 13.45 -23.51
N MET A 192 -2.11 14.49 -23.26
CA MET A 192 -2.25 15.35 -22.08
C MET A 192 -3.36 16.38 -22.31
N MET A 193 -4.19 16.60 -21.30
CA MET A 193 -5.16 17.70 -21.35
C MET A 193 -4.41 19.05 -21.28
N PRO A 194 -4.78 20.07 -22.09
CA PRO A 194 -4.26 21.41 -21.91
C PRO A 194 -4.46 21.93 -20.48
N GLY A 195 -3.45 22.60 -19.92
CA GLY A 195 -3.40 23.01 -18.52
C GLY A 195 -2.94 21.91 -17.55
N VAL A 196 -2.61 20.70 -18.03
CA VAL A 196 -2.16 19.58 -17.19
C VAL A 196 -0.81 19.07 -17.66
N VAL A 197 0.12 18.92 -16.72
CA VAL A 197 1.43 18.31 -16.94
C VAL A 197 1.61 17.08 -16.08
N SER A 198 2.35 16.08 -16.58
CA SER A 198 2.62 14.86 -15.82
C SER A 198 4.11 14.66 -15.58
N LEU A 199 4.49 14.34 -14.34
CA LEU A 199 5.85 13.95 -13.96
C LEU A 199 5.83 12.54 -13.36
N PRO A 200 6.81 11.65 -13.66
CA PRO A 200 6.77 10.32 -13.13
C PRO A 200 7.19 10.34 -11.66
N HIS A 201 6.55 9.49 -10.87
CA HIS A 201 6.88 9.36 -9.47
C HIS A 201 8.15 8.51 -9.26
N GLY A 202 8.91 8.80 -8.19
CA GLY A 202 9.98 7.94 -7.70
C GLY A 202 11.40 8.26 -8.20
N PHE A 203 11.58 9.30 -9.00
CA PHE A 203 12.88 9.78 -9.50
C PHE A 203 13.51 10.86 -8.59
N GLY A 204 14.75 11.25 -8.86
CA GLY A 204 15.48 12.28 -8.12
C GLY A 204 16.40 11.74 -7.01
N HIS A 205 16.96 10.55 -7.21
CA HIS A 205 17.80 9.90 -6.20
C HIS A 205 19.11 10.66 -6.00
N ARG A 206 19.54 10.83 -4.74
CA ARG A 206 20.75 11.59 -4.36
C ARG A 206 21.85 10.74 -3.74
N TYR A 207 21.69 9.42 -3.72
CA TYR A 207 22.59 8.51 -3.00
C TYR A 207 23.72 7.95 -3.90
N PRO A 208 24.92 7.72 -3.36
CA PRO A 208 25.95 6.99 -4.09
C PRO A 208 25.46 5.62 -4.52
N GLY A 209 25.55 5.31 -5.82
CA GLY A 209 25.12 4.01 -6.39
C GLY A 209 23.70 3.99 -6.98
N THR A 210 22.89 5.03 -6.75
CA THR A 210 21.58 5.20 -7.41
C THR A 210 21.75 5.95 -8.73
N ARG A 211 22.49 5.37 -9.68
CA ARG A 211 22.74 6.01 -10.98
C ARG A 211 21.40 6.25 -11.68
N GLN A 212 21.01 7.52 -11.81
CA GLN A 212 19.96 8.03 -12.69
C GLN A 212 20.62 8.95 -13.70
#